data_AF-X1RAL1-F1
#
_entry.id   AF-X1RAL1-F1
#
_cell.length_a   1.000
_cell.length_b   1.000
_cell.length_c   1.000
_cell.angle_alpha   90.00
_cell.angle_beta   90.00
_cell.angle_gamma   90.00
#
_symmetry.space_group_name_H-M   'P 1'
#
loop_
_entity.id
_entity.type
_entity.pdbx_description
1 polymer ?
#
loop_
_entity_poly.entity_id
_entity_poly.type
_entity_poly.pdbx_seq_one_letter_code
_entity_poly.pdbx_strand_id
1 'polypeptide(L)' 'MTKTKRYRLSFLTPKTAGTSYLEAVKVIAQHDSSLFREMHQCALATFGKNRLSYHLTTNLSNIPSIEELSQAEVVKELT' A
#
# COMPACT_ATOMS: atom_id res chain seq x y z
N MET A 1 -18.75 31.83 -5.97
CA MET A 1 -19.83 31.15 -6.73
C MET A 1 -19.32 30.92 -8.14
N THR A 2 -19.25 29.73 -8.72
CA THR A 2 -19.70 28.39 -8.33
C THR A 2 -18.92 27.42 -9.23
N LYS A 3 -18.45 26.29 -8.68
CA LYS A 3 -17.84 25.19 -9.44
C LYS A 3 -18.78 24.74 -10.57
N THR A 4 -18.27 24.12 -11.63
CA THR A 4 -18.53 22.70 -11.96
C THR A 4 -17.91 22.32 -13.32
N LYS A 5 -16.69 21.77 -13.31
CA LYS A 5 -16.23 20.87 -14.38
C LYS A 5 -16.95 19.53 -14.17
N ARG A 6 -18.11 19.33 -14.77
CA ARG A 6 -18.82 18.03 -14.82
C ARG A 6 -18.38 17.32 -16.09
N TYR A 7 -17.38 16.46 -15.99
CA TYR A 7 -17.02 15.56 -17.09
C TYR A 7 -17.83 14.26 -16.95
N ARG A 8 -18.94 14.25 -17.69
CA ARG A 8 -19.78 13.14 -18.20
C ARG A 8 -20.33 12.08 -17.24
N LEU A 9 -21.64 11.89 -17.39
CA LEU A 9 -22.54 10.92 -16.74
C LEU A 9 -22.14 9.44 -16.92
N SER A 10 -22.17 8.71 -15.80
CA SER A 10 -22.75 7.36 -15.60
C SER A 10 -22.16 6.10 -16.28
N PHE A 11 -21.13 6.17 -17.12
CA PHE A 11 -20.50 4.97 -17.72
C PHE A 11 -19.00 4.86 -17.46
N LEU A 12 -18.59 5.11 -16.21
CA LEU A 12 -17.23 4.83 -15.77
C LEU A 12 -17.28 3.58 -14.88
N THR A 13 -16.58 2.53 -15.28
CA THR A 13 -16.32 1.37 -14.43
C THR A 13 -14.94 1.54 -13.80
N PRO A 14 -14.85 2.02 -12.54
CA PRO A 14 -13.56 2.12 -11.88
C PRO A 14 -12.96 0.72 -11.72
N LYS A 15 -11.71 0.54 -12.17
CA LYS A 15 -10.97 -0.70 -11.94
C LYS A 15 -10.04 -0.49 -10.75
N THR A 16 -10.40 -1.10 -9.64
CA THR A 16 -9.52 -1.26 -8.47
C THR A 16 -9.06 -2.71 -8.44
N ALA A 17 -7.77 -2.92 -8.23
CA ALA A 17 -7.20 -4.26 -8.10
C ALA A 17 -6.13 -4.29 -7.01
N GLY A 18 -5.19 -3.34 -7.04
CA GLY A 18 -4.11 -3.27 -6.04
C GLY A 18 -4.56 -2.74 -4.67
N THR A 19 -5.57 -1.90 -4.60
CA THR A 19 -5.98 -1.25 -3.34
C THR A 19 -6.75 -2.18 -2.41
N SER A 20 -7.52 -3.14 -2.93
CA SER A 20 -8.16 -4.17 -2.09
C SER A 20 -7.15 -5.10 -1.44
N TYR A 21 -6.04 -5.40 -2.13
CA TYR A 21 -4.92 -6.15 -1.55
C TYR A 21 -4.28 -5.40 -0.38
N LEU A 22 -4.08 -4.09 -0.50
CA LEU A 22 -3.50 -3.29 0.60
C LEU A 22 -4.41 -3.24 1.84
N GLU A 23 -5.73 -3.21 1.68
CA GLU A 23 -6.66 -3.33 2.82
C GLU A 23 -6.54 -4.70 3.52
N ALA A 24 -6.34 -5.78 2.75
CA ALA A 24 -6.10 -7.09 3.35
C ALA A 24 -4.76 -7.14 4.10
N VAL A 25 -3.69 -6.55 3.54
CA VAL A 25 -2.39 -6.42 4.23
C VAL A 25 -2.52 -5.61 5.52
N LYS A 26 -3.36 -4.58 5.53
CA LYS A 26 -3.65 -3.80 6.73
C LYS A 26 -4.36 -4.62 7.82
N VAL A 27 -5.35 -5.44 7.44
CA VAL A 27 -6.01 -6.37 8.38
C VAL A 27 -4.99 -7.35 8.96
N ILE A 28 -4.08 -7.87 8.14
CA ILE A 28 -2.98 -8.73 8.61
C ILE A 28 -2.10 -7.97 9.62
N ALA A 29 -1.68 -6.75 9.32
CA ALA A 29 -0.88 -5.95 10.27
C ALA A 29 -1.59 -5.72 11.62
N GLN A 30 -2.92 -5.57 11.61
CA GLN A 30 -3.74 -5.37 12.82
C GLN A 30 -3.88 -6.63 13.69
N HIS A 31 -3.90 -7.82 13.08
CA HIS A 31 -4.17 -9.07 13.80
C HIS A 31 -2.93 -9.95 13.99
N ASP A 32 -1.96 -9.85 13.08
CA ASP A 32 -0.73 -10.64 13.07
C ASP A 32 0.45 -9.79 12.59
N SER A 33 1.04 -9.06 13.53
CA SER A 33 2.22 -8.23 13.28
C SER A 33 3.44 -9.05 12.85
N SER A 34 3.55 -10.32 13.27
CA SER A 34 4.67 -11.19 12.91
C SER A 34 4.59 -11.55 11.42
N LEU A 35 3.42 -12.01 10.98
CA LEU A 35 3.18 -12.32 9.58
C LEU A 35 3.38 -11.10 8.68
N PHE A 36 2.89 -9.92 9.09
CA PHE A 36 3.14 -8.68 8.35
C PHE A 36 4.64 -8.39 8.19
N ARG A 37 5.44 -8.57 9.25
CA ARG A 37 6.89 -8.35 9.21
C ARG A 37 7.59 -9.28 8.23
N GLU A 38 7.24 -10.56 8.23
CA GLU A 38 7.76 -11.54 7.27
C GLU A 38 7.40 -11.18 5.82
N MET A 39 6.13 -10.79 5.59
CA MET A 39 5.67 -10.33 4.27
C MET A 39 6.42 -9.09 3.81
N HIS A 40 6.63 -8.11 4.71
CA HIS A 40 7.34 -6.88 4.41
C HIS A 40 8.82 -7.14 4.10
N GLN A 41 9.50 -7.99 4.88
CA GLN A 41 10.88 -8.41 4.61
C GLN A 41 11.00 -9.10 3.24
N CYS A 42 10.08 -10.01 2.93
CA CYS A 42 10.01 -10.66 1.61
C CYS A 42 9.78 -9.64 0.48
N ALA A 43 8.89 -8.65 0.68
CA ALA A 43 8.63 -7.60 -0.28
C ALA A 43 9.87 -6.73 -0.54
N LEU A 44 10.62 -6.35 0.50
CA LEU A 44 11.87 -5.61 0.36
C LEU A 44 12.94 -6.42 -0.39
N ALA A 45 13.12 -7.69 -0.03
CA ALA A 45 14.08 -8.58 -0.66
C ALA A 45 13.80 -8.82 -2.16
N THR A 46 12.51 -8.80 -2.55
CA THR A 46 12.09 -9.05 -3.93
C THR A 46 11.77 -7.78 -4.74
N PHE A 47 11.79 -6.60 -4.11
CA PHE A 47 11.38 -5.33 -4.71
C PHE A 47 12.11 -5.02 -6.02
N GLY A 48 13.43 -5.24 -6.07
CA GLY A 48 14.25 -4.96 -7.25
C GLY A 48 13.81 -5.74 -8.50
N LYS A 49 13.30 -6.96 -8.33
CA LYS A 49 12.73 -7.78 -9.41
C LYS A 49 11.30 -7.35 -9.72
N ASN A 50 10.47 -7.18 -8.69
CA ASN A 50 9.03 -6.90 -8.85
C ASN A 50 8.76 -5.52 -9.47
N ARG A 51 9.62 -4.52 -9.22
CA ARG A 51 9.50 -3.19 -9.81
C ARG A 51 9.68 -3.17 -11.33
N LEU A 52 10.16 -4.25 -11.95
CA LEU A 52 10.26 -4.33 -13.41
C LEU A 52 8.89 -4.53 -14.07
N SER A 53 7.91 -5.04 -13.32
CA SER A 53 6.55 -5.30 -13.82
C SER A 53 5.65 -4.06 -13.79
N TYR A 54 6.08 -2.96 -13.16
CA TYR A 54 5.29 -1.73 -12.99
C TYR A 54 6.19 -0.49 -13.04
N HIS A 55 5.69 0.63 -13.57
CA HIS A 55 6.41 1.89 -13.50
C HIS A 55 6.30 2.50 -12.10
N LEU A 56 7.36 2.41 -11.30
CA LEU A 56 7.43 2.88 -9.92
C LEU A 56 8.63 3.83 -9.70
N THR A 57 8.40 4.91 -8.98
CA THR A 57 9.41 5.89 -8.52
C THR A 57 9.68 5.80 -7.02
N THR A 58 9.31 4.67 -6.39
CA THR A 58 9.44 4.44 -4.95
C THR A 58 10.88 4.62 -4.46
N ASN A 59 11.04 5.40 -3.39
CA ASN A 59 12.31 5.58 -2.69
C ASN A 59 12.35 4.68 -1.44
N LEU A 60 13.23 3.68 -1.42
CA LEU A 60 13.36 2.74 -0.30
C LEU A 60 13.89 3.40 0.97
N SER A 61 14.63 4.51 0.87
CA SER A 61 15.15 5.23 2.04
C SER A 61 14.06 5.90 2.88
N ASN A 62 12.83 5.98 2.36
CA ASN A 62 11.68 6.52 3.09
C ASN A 62 10.98 5.45 3.95
N ILE A 63 11.36 4.17 3.82
CA ILE A 63 10.72 3.08 4.53
C ILE A 63 11.34 2.99 5.94
N PRO A 64 10.54 3.17 7.01
CA PRO A 64 11.04 3.05 8.38
C PRO A 64 11.39 1.60 8.74
N SER A 65 12.23 1.43 9.75
CA SER A 65 12.52 0.11 10.33
C SER A 65 11.27 -0.41 11.05
N ILE A 66 10.53 -1.32 10.42
CA ILE A 66 9.26 -1.85 10.96
C ILE A 66 9.43 -2.71 12.23
N GLU A 67 10.67 -3.09 12.56
CA GLU A 67 11.01 -3.78 13.81
C GLU A 67 10.92 -2.83 15.01
N GLU A 68 11.19 -1.54 14.78
CA GLU A 68 11.17 -0.47 15.80
C GLU A 68 9.79 0.14 15.99
N LEU A 69 8.86 -0.10 15.06
CA LEU A 69 7.51 0.42 15.11
C LEU A 69 6.58 -0.49 15.91
N SER A 70 5.71 0.14 16.71
CA SER A 70 4.57 -0.54 17.32
C SER A 70 3.54 -0.92 16.26
N GLN A 71 2.68 -1.89 16.59
CA GLN A 71 1.60 -2.32 15.71
C GLN A 71 0.71 -1.14 15.27
N ALA A 72 0.38 -0.23 16.18
CA ALA A 72 -0.45 0.94 15.87
C ALA A 72 0.23 1.89 14.88
N GLU A 73 1.55 2.07 14.98
CA GLU A 73 2.32 2.87 14.04
C GLU A 73 2.41 2.20 12.67
N VAL A 74 2.66 0.89 12.62
CA VAL A 74 2.66 0.13 11.36
C VAL A 74 1.33 0.27 10.63
N VAL A 75 0.20 0.14 11.33
CA VAL A 75 -1.14 0.28 10.73
C VAL A 75 -1.41 1.70 10.25
N LYS A 76 -0.87 2.70 10.96
CA LYS A 76 -0.98 4.11 10.57
C LYS A 76 -0.22 4.41 9.28
N GLU A 77 0.98 3.85 9.10
CA GLU A 77 1.78 4.02 7.87
C GLU A 77 1.13 3.36 6.63
N LEU A 78 0.21 2.41 6.83
CA LEU A 78 -0.56 1.77 5.75
C LEU A 78 -1.85 2.53 5.38
N THR A 79 -2.12 3.69 6.00
CA THR A 79 -3.36 4.48 5.82
C THR A 79 -3.07 5.82 5.15
#